data_AF-A0A250WRI1-F1
#
_entry.id   AF-A0A250WRI1-F1
#
_cell.length_a   1.000
_cell.length_b   1.000
_cell.length_c   1.000
_cell.angle_alpha   90.00
_cell.angle_beta   90.00
_cell.angle_gamma   90.00
#
_symmetry.space_group_name_H-M   'P 1'
#
loop_
_entity.id
_entity.type
_entity.pdbx_description
1 polymer ?
#
loop_
_entity_poly.entity_id
_entity_poly.type
_entity_poly.pdbx_seq_one_letter_code
_entity_poly.pdbx_strand_id
1 'polypeptide(L)'
;MTRTQHCNERLGDFTTSFLWLLRDFYLKLEDEGVKVTPKDYLETALLPVSGSGASVQAKYGIRASIKALFPDRDCFTVVRPMNDEAQLVNLDNVDPAILRPEFREGVAQLIELIFSKAEPKRFGTQFMTGPVLAGLVEAYVEALNNGAVPTIATAWQGVAEQESRRAADTAESVYVLSFNTDTMAEEEALVQEHERCVELALIEFKNIAVGDPVIQAAHEA
;
A
#
# COMPACT_ATOMS: atom_id res chain seq x y z
N MET A 1 -6.88 31.09 18.10
CA MET A 1 -6.60 29.75 18.66
C MET A 1 -7.34 28.74 17.82
N THR A 2 -6.76 28.39 16.66
CA THR A 2 -7.35 27.42 15.74
C THR A 2 -6.85 26.06 16.18
N ARG A 3 -7.78 25.23 16.63
CA ARG A 3 -7.55 23.89 17.16
C ARG A 3 -7.18 23.01 15.97
N THR A 4 -5.89 22.79 15.73
CA THR A 4 -5.42 21.76 14.81
C THR A 4 -5.93 20.43 15.35
N GLN A 5 -6.98 19.92 14.74
CA GLN A 5 -7.51 18.59 14.99
C GLN A 5 -6.50 17.62 14.38
N HIS A 6 -5.44 17.33 15.13
CA HIS A 6 -4.49 16.29 14.75
C HIS A 6 -5.26 14.97 14.85
N CYS A 7 -5.63 14.39 13.71
CA CYS A 7 -6.13 13.02 13.67
C CYS A 7 -5.10 12.14 14.38
N ASN A 8 -5.57 11.43 15.41
CA ASN A 8 -4.74 10.56 16.24
C ASN A 8 -4.53 9.22 15.48
N GLU A 9 -4.04 9.31 14.24
CA GLU A 9 -3.86 8.16 13.36
C GLU A 9 -2.66 7.36 13.82
N ARG A 10 -2.87 6.06 14.05
CA ARG A 10 -1.79 5.16 14.45
C ARG A 10 -1.10 4.73 13.16
N LEU A 11 0.23 4.59 13.21
CA LEU A 11 0.99 4.16 12.03
C LEU A 11 0.46 2.86 11.40
N GLY A 12 -0.11 1.97 12.22
CA GLY A 12 -0.80 0.76 11.78
C GLY A 12 -1.95 0.99 10.80
N ASP A 13 -2.64 2.13 10.88
CA ASP A 13 -3.77 2.48 10.01
C ASP A 13 -3.33 2.73 8.56
N PHE A 14 -2.03 2.99 8.34
CA PHE A 14 -1.44 3.23 7.01
C PHE A 14 -0.64 2.04 6.47
N THR A 15 -0.45 1.01 7.29
CA THR A 15 0.29 -0.18 6.89
C THR A 15 -0.57 -1.15 6.10
N THR A 16 0.08 -1.95 5.26
CA THR A 16 -0.55 -3.08 4.58
C THR A 16 -0.43 -4.34 5.42
N SER A 17 -1.09 -5.41 4.99
CA SER A 17 -0.91 -6.74 5.54
C SER A 17 0.57 -7.14 5.61
N PHE A 18 1.00 -7.73 6.73
CA PHE A 18 2.35 -8.28 6.89
C PHE A 18 2.34 -9.80 6.72
N LEU A 19 3.15 -10.34 5.80
CA LEU A 19 3.29 -11.78 5.62
C LEU A 19 4.72 -12.23 5.99
N TRP A 20 4.84 -13.06 7.03
CA TRP A 20 6.12 -13.66 7.40
C TRP A 20 6.34 -14.97 6.65
N LEU A 21 7.18 -14.94 5.62
CA LEU A 21 7.61 -16.14 4.89
C LEU A 21 8.79 -16.81 5.60
N LEU A 22 8.58 -18.01 6.15
CA LEU A 22 9.62 -18.85 6.71
C LEU A 22 10.12 -19.84 5.65
N ARG A 23 11.32 -19.59 5.13
CA ARG A 23 11.98 -20.49 4.15
C ARG A 23 12.70 -21.64 4.83
N ASP A 24 12.93 -22.70 4.06
CA ASP A 24 13.63 -23.91 4.48
C ASP A 24 13.04 -24.50 5.77
N PHE A 25 11.72 -24.42 5.93
CA PHE A 25 11.06 -24.80 7.18
C PHE A 25 11.05 -26.33 7.33
N TYR A 26 11.70 -26.82 8.40
CA TYR A 26 11.85 -28.25 8.69
C TYR A 26 11.25 -28.67 10.04
N LEU A 27 10.70 -27.72 10.81
CA LEU A 27 10.03 -28.02 12.07
C LEU A 27 8.62 -28.55 11.81
N LYS A 28 8.14 -29.41 12.69
CA LYS A 28 6.71 -29.74 12.74
C LYS A 28 5.99 -28.57 13.41
N LEU A 29 4.92 -28.09 12.79
CA LEU A 29 4.02 -27.12 13.42
C LEU A 29 3.09 -27.87 14.37
N GLU A 30 3.65 -28.23 15.53
CA GLU A 30 2.97 -28.95 16.60
C GLU A 30 3.31 -28.27 17.93
N ASP A 31 2.31 -28.09 18.78
CA ASP A 31 2.45 -27.63 20.17
C ASP A 31 1.68 -28.58 21.07
N GLU A 32 2.37 -29.19 22.04
CA GLU A 32 1.83 -30.24 22.92
C GLU A 32 1.08 -31.38 22.19
N GLY A 33 1.50 -31.71 20.95
CA GLY A 33 0.88 -32.73 20.11
C GLY A 33 -0.35 -32.26 19.32
N VAL A 34 -0.74 -30.99 19.45
CA VAL A 34 -1.79 -30.35 18.65
C VAL A 34 -1.14 -29.69 17.43
N LYS A 35 -1.73 -29.88 16.25
CA LYS A 35 -1.28 -29.23 15.02
C LYS A 35 -1.54 -27.72 15.10
N VAL A 36 -0.51 -26.93 14.83
CA VAL A 36 -0.53 -25.46 14.86
C VAL A 36 -0.45 -24.92 13.44
N THR A 37 -1.09 -23.79 13.14
CA THR A 37 -0.94 -23.14 11.84
C THR A 37 0.32 -22.26 11.80
N PRO A 38 0.88 -21.94 10.62
CA PRO A 38 1.97 -20.96 10.53
C PRO A 38 1.62 -19.62 11.19
N LYS A 39 0.36 -19.17 11.05
CA LYS A 39 -0.13 -17.94 11.67
C LYS A 39 -0.06 -18.00 13.20
N ASP A 40 -0.53 -19.10 13.78
CA ASP A 40 -0.45 -19.30 15.24
C ASP A 40 1.00 -19.33 15.72
N TYR A 41 1.90 -19.94 14.93
CA TYR A 41 3.34 -19.92 15.21
C TYR A 41 3.90 -18.48 15.25
N LEU A 42 3.52 -17.62 14.31
CA LEU A 42 3.86 -16.19 14.33
C LEU A 42 3.29 -15.49 15.58
N GLU A 43 2.01 -15.70 15.91
CA GLU A 43 1.40 -15.06 17.06
C GLU A 43 2.07 -15.46 18.38
N THR A 44 2.45 -16.73 18.51
CA THR A 44 3.25 -17.25 19.64
C THR A 44 4.65 -16.61 19.67
N ALA A 45 5.32 -16.48 18.53
CA ALA A 45 6.63 -15.84 18.43
C ALA A 45 6.60 -14.33 18.82
N LEU A 46 5.44 -13.69 18.66
CA LEU A 46 5.17 -12.30 19.03
C LEU A 46 4.67 -12.13 20.48
N LEU A 47 4.52 -13.21 21.26
CA LEU A 47 4.16 -13.10 22.66
C LEU A 47 5.26 -12.40 23.49
N PRO A 48 4.88 -11.70 24.58
CA PRO A 48 5.85 -11.17 25.52
C PRO A 48 6.72 -12.31 26.09
N VAL A 49 8.02 -12.05 26.22
CA VAL A 49 8.92 -12.98 26.93
C VAL A 49 9.02 -12.54 28.38
N SER A 50 8.80 -13.49 29.28
CA SER A 50 8.98 -13.32 30.72
C SER A 50 10.45 -13.13 31.08
N GLY A 51 10.73 -12.17 31.96
CA GLY A 51 12.08 -11.88 32.44
C GLY A 51 12.29 -10.39 32.75
N SER A 52 13.40 -10.08 33.41
CA SER A 52 13.84 -8.73 33.72
C SER A 52 15.18 -8.43 33.02
N GLY A 53 15.42 -7.16 32.69
CA GLY A 53 16.67 -6.71 32.06
C GLY A 53 16.47 -6.01 30.71
N ALA A 54 17.45 -5.19 30.33
CA ALA A 54 17.40 -4.34 29.14
C ALA A 54 17.22 -5.12 27.84
N SER A 55 17.84 -6.30 27.72
CA SER A 55 17.73 -7.15 26.52
C SER A 55 16.33 -7.75 26.34
N VAL A 56 15.64 -8.08 27.44
CA VAL A 56 14.26 -8.59 27.42
C VAL A 56 13.30 -7.48 27.01
N GLN A 57 13.49 -6.27 27.55
CA GLN A 57 12.69 -5.10 27.21
C GLN A 57 12.86 -4.69 25.74
N ALA A 58 14.08 -4.75 25.19
CA ALA A 58 14.33 -4.48 23.77
C ALA A 58 13.60 -5.49 22.86
N LYS A 59 13.68 -6.79 23.18
CA LYS A 59 12.96 -7.84 22.43
C LYS A 59 11.44 -7.66 22.50
N TYR A 60 10.93 -7.34 23.68
CA TYR A 60 9.51 -7.05 23.88
C TYR A 60 9.07 -5.84 23.05
N GLY A 61 9.85 -4.76 23.06
CA GLY A 61 9.60 -3.55 22.27
C GLY A 61 9.46 -3.86 20.77
N ILE A 62 10.38 -4.64 20.20
CA ILE A 62 10.33 -5.04 18.79
C ILE A 62 9.04 -5.83 18.48
N ARG A 63 8.69 -6.82 19.31
CA ARG A 63 7.47 -7.62 19.12
C ARG A 63 6.20 -6.77 19.22
N ALA A 64 6.14 -5.89 20.22
CA ALA A 64 5.04 -4.96 20.40
C ALA A 64 4.91 -4.01 19.21
N SER A 65 6.04 -3.52 18.68
CA SER A 65 6.06 -2.68 17.48
C SER A 65 5.53 -3.42 16.26
N ILE A 66 5.93 -4.68 16.01
CA ILE A 66 5.38 -5.47 14.89
C ILE A 66 3.86 -5.59 15.03
N LYS A 67 3.36 -5.89 16.25
CA LYS A 67 1.91 -6.01 16.49
C LYS A 67 1.14 -4.71 16.28
N ALA A 68 1.73 -3.58 16.68
CA ALA A 68 1.12 -2.27 16.55
C ALA A 68 1.19 -1.74 15.11
N LEU A 69 2.30 -2.02 14.41
CA LEU A 69 2.51 -1.62 13.03
C LEU A 69 1.70 -2.46 12.06
N PHE A 70 1.53 -3.76 12.28
CA PHE A 70 0.86 -4.63 11.31
C PHE A 70 -0.30 -5.38 11.94
N PRO A 71 -1.45 -4.73 12.18
CA PRO A 71 -2.62 -5.37 12.79
C PRO A 71 -3.08 -6.60 12.00
N ASP A 72 -3.10 -6.49 10.68
CA ASP A 72 -3.25 -7.62 9.77
C ASP A 72 -1.88 -8.23 9.48
N ARG A 73 -1.70 -9.46 9.93
CA ARG A 73 -0.46 -10.21 9.80
C ARG A 73 -0.73 -11.69 9.69
N ASP A 74 0.10 -12.34 8.91
CA ASP A 74 0.03 -13.75 8.62
C ASP A 74 1.42 -14.35 8.47
N CYS A 75 1.49 -15.67 8.41
CA CYS A 75 2.73 -16.39 8.22
C CYS A 75 2.52 -17.54 7.24
N PHE A 76 3.56 -17.86 6.49
CA PHE A 76 3.58 -18.97 5.55
C PHE A 76 4.92 -19.68 5.63
N THR A 77 4.91 -21.01 5.52
CA THR A 77 6.13 -21.81 5.55
C THR A 77 6.35 -22.46 4.20
N VAL A 78 7.62 -22.48 3.75
CA VAL A 78 8.02 -23.20 2.54
C VAL A 78 9.19 -24.10 2.91
N VAL A 79 9.14 -25.35 2.44
CA VAL A 79 10.22 -26.32 2.67
C VAL A 79 11.48 -25.94 1.89
N ARG A 80 12.57 -26.66 2.12
CA ARG A 80 13.79 -26.47 1.31
C ARG A 80 13.54 -26.89 -0.14
N PRO A 81 13.95 -26.10 -1.16
CA PRO A 81 13.67 -26.42 -2.57
C PRO A 81 14.30 -27.73 -3.06
N MET A 82 15.48 -28.08 -2.56
CA MET A 82 16.20 -29.31 -2.87
C MET A 82 17.26 -29.62 -1.79
N ASN A 83 17.89 -30.80 -1.86
CA ASN A 83 18.89 -31.23 -0.87
C ASN A 83 20.34 -31.11 -1.37
N ASP A 84 20.56 -31.01 -2.69
CA ASP A 84 21.89 -30.88 -3.27
C ASP A 84 22.40 -29.44 -3.11
N GLU A 85 23.46 -29.26 -2.32
CA GLU A 85 24.04 -27.94 -2.02
C GLU A 85 24.62 -27.25 -3.27
N ALA A 86 25.23 -28.01 -4.19
CA ALA A 86 25.82 -27.42 -5.40
C ALA A 86 24.72 -26.90 -6.33
N GLN A 87 23.60 -27.61 -6.42
CA GLN A 87 22.43 -27.15 -7.18
C GLN A 87 21.68 -26.02 -6.47
N LEU A 88 21.60 -26.02 -5.14
CA LEU A 88 21.02 -24.91 -4.36
C LEU A 88 21.74 -23.58 -4.58
N VAL A 89 23.07 -23.60 -4.70
CA VAL A 89 23.85 -22.39 -5.02
C VAL A 89 23.51 -21.87 -6.43
N ASN A 90 23.09 -22.75 -7.33
CA ASN A 90 22.76 -22.44 -8.73
C ASN A 90 21.25 -22.51 -9.01
N LEU A 91 20.41 -22.30 -8.00
CA LEU A 91 18.96 -22.57 -8.04
C LEU A 91 18.24 -21.84 -9.19
N ASP A 92 18.67 -20.62 -9.52
CA ASP A 92 18.08 -19.80 -10.58
C ASP A 92 18.23 -20.43 -11.99
N ASN A 93 19.22 -21.31 -12.17
CA ASN A 93 19.50 -21.99 -13.43
C ASN A 93 19.05 -23.47 -13.43
N VAL A 94 18.47 -23.93 -12.33
CA VAL A 94 17.97 -25.30 -12.20
C VAL A 94 16.59 -25.40 -12.85
N ASP A 95 16.32 -26.50 -13.55
CA ASP A 95 14.99 -26.80 -14.07
C ASP A 95 13.97 -26.88 -12.92
N PRO A 96 12.92 -26.05 -12.89
CA PRO A 96 11.90 -26.10 -11.84
C PRO A 96 11.31 -27.50 -11.62
N ALA A 97 11.28 -28.36 -12.65
CA ALA A 97 10.76 -29.73 -12.54
C ALA A 97 11.55 -30.61 -11.56
N ILE A 98 12.84 -30.33 -11.34
CA ILE A 98 13.68 -31.09 -10.40
C ILE A 98 13.57 -30.58 -8.97
N LEU A 99 12.90 -29.45 -8.74
CA LEU A 99 12.58 -28.98 -7.40
C LEU A 99 11.62 -29.94 -6.72
N ARG A 100 11.79 -30.07 -5.41
CA ARG A 100 10.95 -30.91 -4.57
C ARG A 100 9.46 -30.59 -4.80
N PRO A 101 8.60 -31.60 -5.02
CA PRO A 101 7.18 -31.37 -5.26
C PRO A 101 6.52 -30.52 -4.18
N GLU A 102 6.87 -30.73 -2.91
CA GLU A 102 6.31 -29.99 -1.77
C GLU A 102 6.74 -28.52 -1.77
N PHE A 103 7.94 -28.21 -2.29
CA PHE A 103 8.39 -26.83 -2.48
C PHE A 103 7.56 -26.14 -3.57
N ARG A 104 7.38 -26.80 -4.72
CA ARG A 104 6.60 -26.26 -5.84
C ARG A 104 5.15 -26.02 -5.45
N GLU A 105 4.54 -26.98 -4.76
CA GLU A 105 3.19 -26.83 -4.22
C GLU A 105 3.11 -25.70 -3.20
N GLY A 106 4.06 -25.62 -2.26
CA GLY A 106 4.12 -24.52 -1.28
C GLY A 106 4.27 -23.15 -1.93
N VAL A 107 5.09 -23.00 -2.97
CA VAL A 107 5.22 -21.74 -3.73
C VAL A 107 3.92 -21.41 -4.46
N ALA A 108 3.26 -22.39 -5.08
CA ALA A 108 1.97 -22.16 -5.74
C ALA A 108 0.90 -21.69 -4.75
N GLN A 109 0.81 -22.34 -3.58
CA GLN A 109 -0.11 -21.94 -2.50
C GLN A 109 0.23 -20.56 -1.92
N LEU A 110 1.52 -20.22 -1.79
CA LEU A 110 1.96 -18.88 -1.38
C LEU A 110 1.51 -17.81 -2.37
N ILE A 111 1.68 -18.07 -3.67
CA ILE A 111 1.26 -17.15 -4.73
C ILE A 111 -0.27 -16.95 -4.67
N GLU A 112 -1.03 -18.03 -4.57
CA GLU A 112 -2.49 -17.98 -4.42
C GLU A 112 -2.91 -17.17 -3.18
N LEU A 113 -2.26 -17.40 -2.03
CA LEU A 113 -2.49 -16.65 -0.81
C LEU A 113 -2.24 -15.15 -1.01
N ILE A 114 -1.09 -14.78 -1.60
CA ILE A 114 -0.74 -13.38 -1.86
C ILE A 114 -1.79 -12.73 -2.75
N PHE A 115 -2.18 -13.36 -3.87
CA PHE A 115 -3.17 -12.81 -4.77
C PHE A 115 -4.57 -12.74 -4.16
N SER A 116 -4.95 -13.71 -3.30
CA SER A 116 -6.24 -13.69 -2.60
C SER A 116 -6.36 -12.54 -1.59
N LYS A 117 -5.23 -12.02 -1.11
CA LYS A 117 -5.15 -10.94 -0.11
C LYS A 117 -4.69 -9.60 -0.67
N ALA A 118 -4.18 -9.58 -1.91
CA ALA A 118 -3.65 -8.38 -2.51
C ALA A 118 -4.77 -7.36 -2.71
N GLU A 119 -4.69 -6.26 -1.99
CA GLU A 119 -5.58 -5.11 -2.19
C GLU A 119 -4.82 -3.95 -2.84
N PRO A 120 -5.50 -3.13 -3.67
CA PRO A 120 -4.92 -1.89 -4.14
C PRO A 120 -4.43 -1.05 -2.96
N LYS A 121 -3.23 -0.46 -3.08
CA LYS A 121 -2.70 0.40 -2.03
C LYS A 121 -3.60 1.61 -1.83
N ARG A 122 -3.88 1.95 -0.57
CA ARG A 122 -4.72 3.09 -0.19
C ARG A 122 -4.01 4.00 0.80
N PHE A 123 -4.46 5.25 0.85
CA PHE A 123 -4.24 6.18 1.95
C PHE A 123 -5.61 6.66 2.43
N GLY A 124 -5.98 6.30 3.66
CA GLY A 124 -7.36 6.48 4.14
C GLY A 124 -8.35 5.78 3.20
N THR A 125 -9.27 6.55 2.62
CA THR A 125 -10.26 6.05 1.66
C THR A 125 -9.79 6.07 0.20
N GLN A 126 -8.68 6.75 -0.11
CA GLN A 126 -8.24 7.01 -1.47
C GLN A 126 -7.32 5.91 -2.00
N PHE A 127 -7.56 5.48 -3.24
CA PHE A 127 -6.63 4.60 -3.95
C PHE A 127 -5.37 5.34 -4.38
N MET A 128 -4.20 4.73 -4.16
CA MET A 128 -2.95 5.23 -4.70
C MET A 128 -2.81 4.80 -6.16
N THR A 129 -3.01 5.74 -7.07
CA THR A 129 -2.72 5.57 -8.49
C THR A 129 -1.21 5.61 -8.74
N GLY A 130 -0.79 5.27 -9.97
CA GLY A 130 0.62 5.35 -10.37
C GLY A 130 1.26 6.73 -10.14
N PRO A 131 0.65 7.84 -10.62
CA PRO A 131 1.17 9.19 -10.39
C PRO A 131 1.29 9.56 -8.91
N VAL A 132 0.27 9.25 -8.10
CA VAL A 132 0.28 9.50 -6.66
C VAL A 132 1.40 8.72 -5.97
N LEU A 133 1.57 7.44 -6.32
CA LEU A 133 2.64 6.61 -5.76
C LEU A 133 4.02 7.15 -6.16
N ALA A 134 4.19 7.59 -7.41
CA ALA A 134 5.45 8.18 -7.88
C ALA A 134 5.80 9.46 -7.11
N GLY A 135 4.83 10.37 -6.94
CA GLY A 135 5.02 11.59 -6.15
C GLY A 135 5.37 11.30 -4.68
N LEU A 136 4.75 10.29 -4.07
CA LEU A 136 5.08 9.88 -2.71
C LEU A 136 6.50 9.32 -2.60
N VAL A 137 6.92 8.50 -3.57
CA VAL A 137 8.28 7.96 -3.63
C VAL A 137 9.30 9.10 -3.77
N GLU A 138 9.05 10.05 -4.66
CA GLU A 138 9.91 11.22 -4.84
C GLU A 138 10.03 12.04 -3.54
N ALA A 139 8.90 12.39 -2.91
CA ALA A 139 8.87 13.13 -1.65
C ALA A 139 9.62 12.41 -0.51
N TYR A 140 9.47 11.08 -0.41
CA TYR A 140 10.19 10.30 0.60
C TYR A 140 11.69 10.22 0.33
N VAL A 141 12.09 9.99 -0.92
CA VAL A 141 13.50 9.92 -1.32
C VAL A 141 14.18 11.27 -1.12
N GLU A 142 13.53 12.37 -1.48
CA GLU A 142 14.05 13.72 -1.27
C GLU A 142 14.24 14.02 0.24
N ALA A 143 13.25 13.71 1.07
CA ALA A 143 13.37 13.89 2.52
C ALA A 143 14.55 13.09 3.10
N LEU A 144 14.69 11.82 2.71
CA LEU A 144 15.79 10.96 3.16
C LEU A 144 17.15 11.48 2.71
N ASN A 145 17.27 11.88 1.44
CA ASN A 145 18.52 12.42 0.88
C ASN A 145 18.93 13.75 1.54
N ASN A 146 17.96 14.52 2.03
CA ASN A 146 18.19 15.75 2.78
C ASN A 146 18.39 15.53 4.30
N GLY A 147 18.45 14.27 4.75
CA GLY A 147 18.66 13.92 6.16
C GLY A 147 17.44 14.14 7.05
N ALA A 148 16.27 14.38 6.47
CA ALA A 148 15.00 14.48 7.19
C ALA A 148 14.35 13.09 7.32
N VAL A 149 13.52 12.93 8.36
CA VAL A 149 12.66 11.75 8.50
C VAL A 149 11.37 12.00 7.71
N PRO A 150 11.08 11.22 6.66
CA PRO A 150 9.83 11.39 5.91
C PRO A 150 8.62 11.12 6.81
N THR A 151 7.63 12.01 6.76
CA THR A 151 6.35 11.78 7.44
C THR A 151 5.27 11.48 6.41
N ILE A 152 4.45 10.46 6.68
CA ILE A 152 3.44 9.99 5.73
C ILE A 152 2.43 11.10 5.43
N ALA A 153 1.96 11.80 6.46
CA ALA A 153 0.96 12.87 6.33
C ALA A 153 1.46 14.04 5.48
N THR A 154 2.69 14.54 5.69
CA THR A 154 3.19 15.70 4.93
C THR A 154 3.47 15.34 3.48
N ALA A 155 4.00 14.14 3.21
CA ALA A 155 4.21 13.68 1.85
C ALA A 155 2.88 13.50 1.11
N TRP A 156 1.88 12.90 1.76
CA TRP A 156 0.55 12.76 1.20
C TRP A 156 -0.09 14.11 0.87
N GLN A 157 -0.03 15.08 1.79
CA GLN A 157 -0.61 16.40 1.57
C GLN A 157 0.00 17.09 0.35
N GLY A 158 1.34 17.11 0.24
CA GLY A 158 2.02 17.75 -0.89
C GLY A 158 1.68 17.10 -2.23
N VAL A 159 1.66 15.75 -2.27
CA VAL A 159 1.27 15.01 -3.48
C VAL A 159 -0.20 15.24 -3.83
N ALA A 160 -1.08 15.27 -2.84
CA ALA A 160 -2.51 15.48 -3.07
C ALA A 160 -2.83 16.86 -3.63
N GLU A 161 -2.16 17.90 -3.14
CA GLU A 161 -2.26 19.26 -3.66
C GLU A 161 -1.73 19.35 -5.11
N GLN A 162 -0.59 18.72 -5.40
CA GLN A 162 -0.01 18.70 -6.75
C GLN A 162 -0.93 17.99 -7.75
N GLU A 163 -1.42 16.80 -7.39
CA GLU A 163 -2.28 16.00 -8.26
C GLU A 163 -3.66 16.67 -8.47
N SER A 164 -4.22 17.29 -7.43
CA SER A 164 -5.48 18.04 -7.57
C SER A 164 -5.34 19.28 -8.45
N ARG A 165 -4.20 19.98 -8.37
CA ARG A 165 -3.90 21.08 -9.30
C ARG A 165 -3.80 20.58 -10.74
N ARG A 166 -3.09 19.48 -10.97
CA ARG A 166 -2.99 18.85 -12.29
C ARG A 166 -4.36 18.42 -12.81
N ALA A 167 -5.23 17.93 -11.93
CA ALA A 167 -6.62 17.59 -12.27
C ALA A 167 -7.38 18.83 -12.76
N ALA A 168 -7.23 19.97 -12.10
CA ALA A 168 -7.86 21.24 -12.50
C ALA A 168 -7.39 21.70 -13.89
N ASP A 169 -6.08 21.74 -14.12
CA ASP A 169 -5.50 22.14 -15.41
C ASP A 169 -5.98 21.21 -16.55
N THR A 170 -6.11 19.91 -16.26
CA THR A 170 -6.62 18.91 -17.21
C THR A 170 -8.10 19.11 -17.47
N ALA A 171 -8.89 19.36 -16.43
CA ALA A 171 -10.33 19.60 -16.55
C ALA A 171 -10.63 20.87 -17.35
N GLU A 172 -9.88 21.95 -17.13
CA GLU A 172 -9.98 23.17 -17.94
C GLU A 172 -9.66 22.87 -19.42
N SER A 173 -8.60 22.11 -19.67
CA SER A 173 -8.25 21.69 -21.04
C SER A 173 -9.35 20.86 -21.69
N VAL A 174 -9.98 19.93 -20.96
CA VAL A 174 -11.12 19.14 -21.45
C VAL A 174 -12.31 20.04 -21.76
N TYR A 175 -12.63 21.01 -20.90
CA TYR A 175 -13.70 21.97 -21.15
C TYR A 175 -13.47 22.73 -22.46
N VAL A 176 -12.27 23.33 -22.62
CA VAL A 176 -11.92 24.14 -23.79
C VAL A 176 -11.96 23.31 -25.08
N LEU A 177 -11.41 22.09 -25.05
CA LEU A 177 -11.38 21.22 -26.23
C LEU A 177 -12.73 20.60 -26.57
N SER A 178 -13.60 20.41 -25.58
CA SER A 178 -14.91 19.84 -25.78
C SER A 178 -15.93 20.85 -26.29
N PHE A 179 -15.71 22.15 -26.05
CA PHE A 179 -16.65 23.20 -26.40
C PHE A 179 -16.77 23.36 -27.93
N ASN A 180 -17.97 23.12 -28.45
CA ASN A 180 -18.27 23.30 -29.85
C ASN A 180 -18.44 24.80 -30.16
N THR A 181 -17.46 25.39 -30.83
CA THR A 181 -17.49 26.81 -31.23
C THR A 181 -18.54 27.14 -32.28
N ASP A 182 -19.13 26.13 -32.94
CA ASP A 182 -20.21 26.31 -33.92
C ASP A 182 -21.60 26.35 -33.27
N THR A 183 -21.67 26.29 -31.93
CA THR A 183 -22.93 26.40 -31.18
C THR A 183 -23.64 27.72 -31.49
N MET A 184 -24.97 27.66 -31.65
CA MET A 184 -25.78 28.84 -31.95
C MET A 184 -25.61 29.90 -30.85
N ALA A 185 -25.53 31.17 -31.25
CA ALA A 185 -25.38 32.31 -30.34
C ALA A 185 -26.69 32.68 -29.60
N GLU A 186 -27.49 31.67 -29.27
CA GLU A 186 -28.69 31.76 -28.45
C GLU A 186 -28.34 31.30 -27.04
N GLU A 187 -28.85 32.00 -26.03
CA GLU A 187 -28.52 31.75 -24.63
C GLU A 187 -28.76 30.29 -24.23
N GLU A 188 -29.91 29.72 -24.61
CA GLU A 188 -30.27 28.34 -24.28
C GLU A 188 -29.30 27.31 -24.89
N ALA A 189 -28.89 27.52 -26.15
CA ALA A 189 -27.94 26.63 -26.82
C ALA A 189 -26.54 26.70 -26.20
N LEU A 190 -26.08 27.91 -25.84
CA LEU A 190 -24.79 28.11 -25.17
C LEU A 190 -24.77 27.52 -23.76
N VAL A 191 -25.87 27.64 -23.01
CA VAL A 191 -25.99 27.05 -21.67
C VAL A 191 -25.93 25.52 -21.74
N GLN A 192 -26.68 24.90 -22.67
CA GLN A 192 -26.65 23.44 -22.84
C GLN A 192 -25.25 22.93 -23.20
N GLU A 193 -24.54 23.62 -24.10
CA GLU A 193 -23.18 23.24 -24.47
C GLU A 193 -22.19 23.45 -23.32
N HIS A 194 -22.31 24.56 -22.58
CA HIS A 194 -21.52 24.80 -21.38
C HIS A 194 -21.71 23.68 -20.33
N GLU A 195 -22.96 23.35 -19.99
CA GLU A 195 -23.29 22.30 -19.01
C GLU A 195 -22.68 20.95 -19.42
N ARG A 196 -22.76 20.59 -20.71
CA ARG A 196 -22.15 19.37 -21.25
C ARG A 196 -20.63 19.37 -21.08
N CYS A 197 -19.97 20.48 -21.39
CA CYS A 197 -18.51 20.59 -21.26
C CYS A 197 -18.07 20.59 -19.80
N VAL A 198 -18.83 21.24 -18.90
CA VAL A 198 -18.59 21.20 -17.45
C VAL A 198 -18.74 19.77 -16.93
N GLU A 199 -19.75 19.02 -17.34
CA GLU A 199 -19.93 17.63 -16.93
C GLU A 199 -18.71 16.78 -17.31
N LEU A 200 -18.23 16.90 -18.55
CA LEU A 200 -17.03 16.19 -19.01
C LEU A 200 -15.77 16.59 -18.23
N ALA A 201 -15.58 17.89 -18.00
CA ALA A 201 -14.45 18.40 -17.23
C ALA A 201 -14.47 17.91 -15.77
N LEU A 202 -15.65 17.92 -15.12
CA LEU A 202 -15.81 17.45 -13.74
C LEU A 202 -15.61 15.93 -13.60
N ILE A 203 -16.01 15.15 -14.60
CA ILE A 203 -15.72 13.71 -14.63
C ILE A 203 -14.20 13.50 -14.63
N GLU A 204 -13.48 14.22 -15.50
CA GLU A 204 -12.03 14.07 -15.60
C GLU A 204 -11.30 14.58 -14.34
N PHE A 205 -11.76 15.70 -13.78
CA PHE A 205 -11.26 16.20 -12.50
C PHE A 205 -11.37 15.12 -11.41
N LYS A 206 -12.55 14.52 -11.24
CA LYS A 206 -12.82 13.49 -10.22
C LYS A 206 -12.02 12.21 -10.44
N ASN A 207 -11.61 11.91 -11.66
CA ASN A 207 -10.77 10.75 -11.97
C ASN A 207 -9.31 10.95 -11.53
N ILE A 208 -8.84 12.20 -11.48
CA ILE A 208 -7.42 12.53 -11.21
C ILE A 208 -7.22 13.09 -9.80
N ALA A 209 -8.14 13.95 -9.34
CA ALA A 209 -8.02 14.65 -8.07
C ALA A 209 -7.98 13.67 -6.89
N VAL A 210 -7.17 14.00 -5.90
CA VAL A 210 -6.93 13.18 -4.71
C VAL A 210 -6.78 14.04 -3.46
N GLY A 211 -6.90 13.42 -2.29
CA GLY A 211 -6.87 14.13 -1.00
C GLY A 211 -8.27 14.37 -0.45
N ASP A 212 -8.34 14.96 0.74
CA ASP A 212 -9.61 15.20 1.43
C ASP A 212 -10.50 16.19 0.65
N PRO A 213 -11.83 16.20 0.89
CA PRO A 213 -12.76 17.08 0.18
C PRO A 213 -12.39 18.56 0.21
N VAL A 214 -11.66 19.00 1.24
CA VAL A 214 -11.15 20.39 1.33
C VAL A 214 -10.09 20.68 0.27
N ILE A 215 -9.17 19.73 0.02
CA ILE A 215 -8.13 19.86 -1.00
C ILE A 215 -8.77 19.79 -2.39
N GLN A 216 -9.70 18.86 -2.60
CA GLN A 216 -10.41 18.75 -3.87
C GLN A 216 -11.22 20.02 -4.18
N ALA A 217 -12.01 20.53 -3.22
CA ALA A 217 -12.82 21.73 -3.39
C ALA A 217 -11.99 23.00 -3.63
N ALA A 218 -10.75 23.06 -3.12
CA ALA A 218 -9.85 24.19 -3.39
C ALA A 218 -9.39 24.26 -4.87
N HIS A 219 -9.57 23.17 -5.62
CA HIS A 219 -9.13 23.03 -7.01
C HIS A 219 -10.28 22.70 -7.99
N GLU A 220 -11.53 22.66 -7.51
CA GLU A 220 -12.73 22.38 -8.31
C GLU A 220 -13.33 23.64 -8.98
N ALA A 221 -12.84 24.84 -8.61
CA ALA A 221 -13.32 26.14 -9.09
C ALA A 221 -12.62 26.61 -10.37
#